data_AF-A0A7S3RRM5-F1
#
_entry.id   AF-A0A7S3RRM5-F1
#
_cell.length_a   1.000
_cell.length_b   1.000
_cell.length_c   1.000
_cell.angle_alpha   90.00
_cell.angle_beta   90.00
_cell.angle_gamma   90.00
#
_symmetry.space_group_name_H-M   'P 1'
#
loop_
_entity.id
_entity.type
_entity.pdbx_description
1 polymer ?
#
loop_
_entity_poly.entity_id
_entity_poly.type
_entity_poly.pdbx_seq_one_letter_code
_entity_poly.pdbx_strand_id
1 'polypeptide(L)'
;MYHRDPSDWDKPAVPVVKAYRNNEFLNSGHARHIRILCEYEESLQRMRAAGIRATIMFFGSARSKDKEQYADAFAKANAAIAKTSPGSDDRELAEAALDRLKKGEWMCEYMEKIRELAKRLTSWSIDTKYRLKNQISGVSRNTAARIKHKKEAAAGKTKLHYLPHSSEDYSAAEDASPGIYVCTGGGPGFM
;
A
#
# COMPACT_ATOMS: atom_id res chain seq x y z
N MET A 1 -30.07 -17.91 -32.84
CA MET A 1 -28.93 -18.83 -32.69
C MET A 1 -28.09 -18.65 -33.95
N TYR A 2 -26.92 -18.00 -33.87
CA TYR A 2 -26.12 -17.72 -35.06
C TYR A 2 -25.51 -19.03 -35.57
N HIS A 3 -26.14 -19.66 -36.58
CA HIS A 3 -25.57 -20.78 -37.29
C HIS A 3 -24.44 -20.26 -38.19
N ARG A 4 -23.24 -20.79 -37.99
CA ARG A 4 -22.08 -20.54 -38.84
C ARG A 4 -22.32 -21.18 -40.21
N ASP A 5 -21.99 -20.48 -41.29
CA ASP A 5 -22.14 -21.01 -42.65
C ASP A 5 -21.27 -22.27 -42.82
N PRO A 6 -21.78 -23.35 -43.44
CA PRO A 6 -20.99 -24.55 -43.74
C PRO A 6 -19.65 -24.29 -44.47
N SER A 7 -19.54 -23.20 -45.23
CA SER A 7 -18.30 -22.80 -45.88
C SER A 7 -17.25 -22.16 -44.94
N ASP A 8 -17.63 -21.81 -43.71
CA ASP A 8 -16.73 -21.22 -42.70
C ASP A 8 -15.96 -22.25 -41.88
N TRP A 9 -16.31 -23.55 -41.96
CA TRP A 9 -15.64 -24.62 -41.23
C TRP A 9 -14.22 -24.88 -41.74
N ASP A 10 -13.96 -24.63 -43.02
CA ASP A 10 -12.67 -24.86 -43.67
C ASP A 10 -11.69 -23.66 -43.52
N LYS A 11 -12.13 -22.56 -42.89
CA LYS A 11 -11.27 -21.39 -42.68
C LYS A 11 -10.26 -21.67 -41.57
N PRO A 12 -8.97 -21.31 -41.76
CA PRO A 12 -7.97 -21.46 -40.71
C PRO A 12 -8.38 -20.62 -39.49
N ALA A 13 -8.20 -21.19 -38.29
CA ALA A 13 -8.54 -20.50 -37.06
C ALA A 13 -7.68 -19.23 -36.91
N VAL A 14 -8.34 -18.08 -36.81
CA VAL A 14 -7.66 -16.80 -36.54
C VAL A 14 -7.32 -16.77 -35.04
N PRO A 15 -6.03 -16.66 -34.66
CA PRO A 15 -5.66 -16.60 -33.25
C PRO A 15 -6.18 -15.30 -32.63
N VAL A 16 -7.01 -15.44 -31.60
CA VAL A 16 -7.58 -14.31 -30.88
C VAL A 16 -6.64 -13.89 -29.74
N VAL A 17 -6.43 -12.58 -29.57
CA VAL A 17 -5.70 -12.05 -28.42
C VAL A 17 -6.48 -12.34 -27.15
N LYS A 18 -5.87 -13.09 -26.22
CA LYS A 18 -6.49 -13.37 -24.92
C LYS A 18 -6.79 -12.06 -24.20
N ALA A 19 -7.95 -11.96 -23.54
CA ALA A 19 -8.42 -10.72 -22.91
C ALA A 19 -7.39 -10.10 -21.95
N TYR A 20 -6.66 -10.91 -21.16
CA TYR A 20 -5.62 -10.45 -20.25
C TYR A 20 -4.32 -9.98 -20.92
N ARG A 21 -4.20 -10.11 -22.25
CA ARG A 21 -3.12 -9.52 -23.07
C ARG A 21 -3.63 -8.39 -23.96
N ASN A 22 -4.92 -8.11 -23.93
CA ASN A 22 -5.51 -7.02 -24.70
C ASN A 22 -5.50 -5.74 -23.84
N ASN A 23 -4.49 -4.88 -24.08
CA ASN A 23 -4.34 -3.63 -23.34
C ASN A 23 -5.50 -2.65 -23.56
N GLU A 24 -6.12 -2.64 -24.74
CA GLU A 24 -7.28 -1.78 -25.00
C GLU A 24 -8.46 -2.20 -24.11
N PHE A 25 -8.75 -3.50 -24.04
CA PHE A 25 -9.76 -4.03 -23.13
C PHE A 25 -9.44 -3.75 -21.67
N LEU A 26 -8.21 -4.01 -21.22
CA LEU A 26 -7.81 -3.83 -19.81
C LEU A 26 -7.88 -2.37 -19.34
N ASN A 27 -7.60 -1.42 -20.22
CA ASN A 27 -7.70 0.01 -19.93
C ASN A 27 -9.12 0.56 -20.10
N SER A 28 -10.04 -0.20 -20.70
CA SER A 28 -11.43 0.19 -20.81
C SER A 28 -12.15 0.25 -19.46
N GLY A 29 -13.31 0.91 -19.43
CA GLY A 29 -14.22 0.90 -18.29
C GLY A 29 -14.74 -0.49 -17.94
N HIS A 30 -14.92 -1.36 -18.94
CA HIS A 30 -15.42 -2.74 -18.75
C HIS A 30 -14.48 -3.57 -17.89
N ALA A 31 -13.16 -3.38 -18.01
CA ALA A 31 -12.17 -4.12 -17.22
C ALA A 31 -11.84 -3.48 -15.85
N ARG A 32 -12.54 -2.41 -15.43
CA ARG A 32 -12.27 -1.75 -14.13
C ARG A 32 -12.30 -2.71 -12.95
N HIS A 33 -13.29 -3.61 -12.92
CA HIS A 33 -13.45 -4.58 -11.84
C HIS A 33 -12.27 -5.56 -11.78
N ILE A 34 -11.70 -5.96 -12.93
CA ILE A 34 -10.50 -6.80 -13.02
C ILE A 34 -9.31 -6.05 -12.41
N ARG A 35 -9.10 -4.79 -12.79
CA ARG A 35 -8.01 -3.97 -12.23
C ARG A 35 -8.12 -3.81 -10.71
N ILE A 36 -9.33 -3.57 -10.18
CA ILE A 36 -9.55 -3.53 -8.72
C ILE A 36 -9.14 -4.85 -8.04
N LEU A 37 -9.51 -5.99 -8.63
CA LEU A 37 -9.10 -7.31 -8.11
C LEU A 37 -7.58 -7.51 -8.19
N CYS A 38 -6.93 -7.03 -9.26
CA CYS A 38 -5.47 -7.05 -9.38
C CYS A 38 -4.81 -6.22 -8.28
N GLU A 39 -5.27 -4.99 -8.03
CA GLU A 39 -4.72 -4.14 -6.96
C GLU A 39 -4.89 -4.78 -5.58
N TYR A 40 -5.98 -5.51 -5.35
CA TYR A 40 -6.20 -6.21 -4.10
C TYR A 40 -5.29 -7.43 -3.94
N GLU A 41 -5.28 -8.32 -4.94
CA GLU A 41 -4.58 -9.60 -4.85
C GLU A 41 -3.07 -9.43 -4.97
N GLU A 42 -2.58 -8.64 -5.92
CA GLU A 42 -1.14 -8.45 -6.11
C GLU A 42 -0.51 -7.79 -4.88
N SER A 43 -1.15 -6.76 -4.32
CA SER A 43 -0.69 -6.10 -3.09
C SER A 43 -0.63 -7.07 -1.91
N LEU A 44 -1.66 -7.89 -1.74
CA LEU A 44 -1.70 -8.92 -0.69
C LEU A 44 -0.55 -9.91 -0.84
N GLN A 45 -0.30 -10.37 -2.06
CA GLN A 45 0.78 -11.30 -2.33
C GLN A 45 2.16 -10.68 -2.12
N ARG A 46 2.34 -9.42 -2.55
CA ARG A 46 3.57 -8.64 -2.31
C ARG A 46 3.86 -8.49 -0.82
N MET A 47 2.84 -8.16 0.00
CA MET A 47 2.98 -8.07 1.45
C MET A 47 3.36 -9.41 2.09
N ARG A 48 2.75 -10.52 1.63
CA ARG A 48 3.08 -11.86 2.13
C ARG A 48 4.49 -12.28 1.77
N ALA A 49 4.94 -12.00 0.54
CA ALA A 49 6.32 -12.28 0.11
C ALA A 49 7.35 -11.50 0.93
N ALA A 50 7.03 -10.26 1.31
CA ALA A 50 7.84 -9.45 2.20
C ALA A 50 7.79 -9.91 3.68
N GLY A 51 7.04 -10.96 4.02
CA GLY A 51 6.92 -11.46 5.38
C GLY A 51 6.04 -10.59 6.30
N ILE A 52 5.26 -9.67 5.73
CA ILE A 52 4.39 -8.78 6.49
C ILE A 52 3.15 -9.56 6.95
N ARG A 53 3.06 -9.83 8.25
CA ARG A 53 1.97 -10.60 8.86
C ARG A 53 1.00 -9.76 9.67
N ALA A 54 1.49 -8.67 10.26
CA ALA A 54 0.71 -7.70 10.99
C ALA A 54 1.34 -6.32 10.85
N THR A 55 0.51 -5.30 10.76
CA THR A 55 0.91 -3.90 10.61
C THR A 55 0.27 -3.06 11.69
N ILE A 56 1.02 -2.12 12.26
CA ILE A 56 0.45 -1.02 13.05
C ILE A 56 0.46 0.21 12.15
N MET A 57 -0.74 0.74 11.89
CA MET A 57 -0.93 1.89 11.00
C MET A 57 -1.12 3.16 11.83
N PHE A 58 -0.24 4.13 11.62
CA PHE A 58 -0.33 5.46 12.22
C PHE A 58 -0.95 6.45 11.24
N PHE A 59 -1.97 7.17 11.67
CA PHE A 59 -2.60 8.23 10.87
C PHE A 59 -2.22 9.61 11.40
N GLY A 60 -2.05 10.54 10.46
CA GLY A 60 -1.83 11.95 10.75
C GLY A 60 -2.49 12.84 9.71
N SER A 61 -2.77 14.09 10.07
CA SER A 61 -3.24 15.07 9.11
C SER A 61 -2.16 15.34 8.06
N ALA A 62 -2.48 15.18 6.77
CA ALA A 62 -1.57 15.53 5.67
C ALA A 62 -1.19 17.03 5.64
N ARG A 63 -1.89 17.86 6.42
CA ARG A 63 -1.64 19.30 6.57
C ARG A 63 -0.74 19.63 7.75
N SER A 64 -0.45 18.65 8.61
CA SER A 64 0.40 18.88 9.78
C SER A 64 1.83 19.19 9.35
N LYS A 65 2.45 20.12 10.07
CA LYS A 65 3.87 20.44 9.95
C LYS A 65 4.60 19.88 11.17
N ASP A 66 5.88 19.65 11.03
CA ASP A 66 6.75 19.58 12.21
C ASP A 66 7.03 21.00 12.74
N LYS A 67 7.68 21.09 13.90
CA LYS A 67 7.89 22.38 14.58
C LYS A 67 8.77 23.31 13.75
N GLU A 68 9.79 22.76 13.11
CA GLU A 68 10.75 23.51 12.29
C GLU A 68 10.08 24.06 11.03
N GLN A 69 9.32 23.22 10.31
CA GLN A 69 8.53 23.62 9.14
C GLN A 69 7.45 24.63 9.50
N TYR A 70 6.83 24.50 10.67
CA TYR A 70 5.86 25.47 11.15
C TYR A 70 6.53 26.83 11.41
N ALA A 71 7.66 26.84 12.13
CA ALA A 71 8.40 28.06 12.45
C ALA A 71 8.88 28.78 11.18
N ASP A 72 9.43 28.05 10.21
CA ASP A 72 9.83 28.60 8.90
C ASP A 72 8.62 29.16 8.13
N ALA A 73 7.51 28.42 8.07
CA ALA A 73 6.29 28.89 7.43
C ALA A 73 5.72 30.14 8.11
N PHE A 74 5.80 30.21 9.44
CA PHE A 74 5.34 31.33 10.24
C PHE A 74 6.20 32.57 10.03
N ALA A 75 7.53 32.41 10.00
CA ALA A 75 8.46 33.48 9.67
C ALA A 75 8.23 34.03 8.26
N LYS A 76 8.06 33.14 7.27
CA LYS A 76 7.75 33.51 5.87
C LYS A 76 6.44 34.26 5.75
N ALA A 77 5.39 33.81 6.44
CA ALA A 77 4.09 34.46 6.43
C ALA A 77 4.15 35.88 7.03
N ASN A 78 4.85 36.06 8.16
CA ASN A 78 5.05 37.40 8.73
C ASN A 78 5.89 38.32 7.82
N ALA A 79 6.95 37.79 7.21
CA ALA A 79 7.76 38.54 6.27
C ALA A 79 6.97 38.95 5.01
N ALA A 80 6.02 38.13 4.56
CA ALA A 80 5.13 38.47 3.45
C ALA A 80 4.21 39.65 3.83
N ILE A 81 3.58 39.62 5.00
CA ILE A 81 2.74 40.72 5.51
C ILE A 81 3.56 42.03 5.61
N ALA A 82 4.80 41.94 6.09
CA ALA A 82 5.68 43.10 6.23
C ALA A 82 6.07 43.75 4.88
N LYS A 83 6.07 42.97 3.78
CA LYS A 83 6.37 43.46 2.42
C LYS A 83 5.15 44.05 1.71
N THR A 84 3.94 43.77 2.19
CA THR A 84 2.69 44.26 1.59
C THR A 84 2.26 45.62 2.15
N SER A 85 1.71 46.46 1.29
CA SER A 85 1.18 47.77 1.68
C SER A 85 -0.01 47.62 2.64
N PRO A 86 -0.16 48.50 3.64
CA PRO A 86 -1.36 48.51 4.48
C PRO A 86 -2.63 48.71 3.63
N GLY A 87 -3.62 47.84 3.81
CA GLY A 87 -4.92 47.93 3.13
C GLY A 87 -4.95 47.43 1.68
N SER A 88 -3.90 46.79 1.17
CA SER A 88 -3.94 46.14 -0.15
C SER A 88 -4.59 44.75 -0.08
N ASP A 89 -5.24 44.32 -1.17
CA ASP A 89 -5.79 42.95 -1.30
C ASP A 89 -4.72 41.87 -1.02
N ASP A 90 -3.48 42.12 -1.45
CA ASP A 90 -2.34 41.23 -1.18
C ASP A 90 -2.05 41.05 0.31
N ARG A 91 -2.29 42.07 1.12
CA ARG A 91 -2.09 42.02 2.57
C ARG A 91 -3.18 41.19 3.24
N GLU A 92 -4.43 41.37 2.82
CA GLU A 92 -5.55 40.58 3.33
C GLU A 92 -5.35 39.08 3.03
N LEU A 93 -4.89 38.74 1.82
CA LEU A 93 -4.53 37.37 1.45
C LEU A 93 -3.39 36.81 2.31
N ALA A 94 -2.35 37.60 2.57
CA ALA A 94 -1.22 37.19 3.42
C ALA A 94 -1.65 36.99 4.89
N GLU A 95 -2.50 37.86 5.42
CA GLU A 95 -3.07 37.76 6.77
C GLU A 95 -3.98 36.53 6.90
N ALA A 96 -4.82 36.24 5.89
CA ALA A 96 -5.65 35.03 5.84
C ALA A 96 -4.81 33.75 5.79
N ALA A 97 -3.68 33.75 5.06
CA ALA A 97 -2.75 32.63 5.01
C ALA A 97 -2.09 32.38 6.39
N LEU A 98 -1.69 33.45 7.09
CA LEU A 98 -1.14 33.38 8.44
C LEU A 98 -2.17 32.86 9.44
N ASP A 99 -3.42 33.33 9.37
CA ASP A 99 -4.50 32.85 10.23
C ASP A 99 -4.77 31.35 10.03
N ARG A 100 -4.79 30.90 8.77
CA ARG A 100 -4.89 29.46 8.45
C ARG A 100 -3.72 28.65 9.02
N LEU A 101 -2.51 29.20 8.99
CA LEU A 101 -1.34 28.55 9.59
C LEU A 101 -1.48 28.45 11.12
N LYS A 102 -1.86 29.54 11.79
CA LYS A 102 -2.12 29.57 13.25
C LYS A 102 -3.15 28.53 13.68
N LYS A 103 -4.25 28.41 12.94
CA LYS A 103 -5.28 27.36 13.17
C LYS A 103 -4.73 25.93 13.12
N GLY A 104 -3.59 25.71 12.45
CA GLY A 104 -2.94 24.41 12.35
C GLY A 104 -1.81 24.17 13.36
N GLU A 105 -1.46 25.14 14.20
CA GLU A 105 -0.32 25.07 15.12
C GLU A 105 -0.40 23.88 16.07
N TRP A 106 -1.59 23.65 16.65
CA TRP A 106 -1.83 22.56 17.61
C TRP A 106 -1.48 21.18 17.04
N MET A 107 -1.57 20.98 15.72
CA MET A 107 -1.26 19.69 15.09
C MET A 107 0.24 19.36 15.17
N CYS A 108 1.11 20.36 15.26
CA CYS A 108 2.56 20.15 15.29
C CYS A 108 2.98 19.31 16.50
N GLU A 109 2.33 19.51 17.66
CA GLU A 109 2.58 18.71 18.86
C GLU A 109 2.17 17.24 18.66
N TYR A 110 0.98 17.00 18.10
CA TYR A 110 0.49 15.64 17.89
C TYR A 110 1.29 14.89 16.82
N MET A 111 1.73 15.60 15.78
CA MET A 111 2.63 15.05 14.77
C MET A 111 3.92 14.54 15.42
N GLU A 112 4.53 15.34 16.30
CA GLU A 112 5.73 14.94 17.03
C GLU A 112 5.49 13.71 17.90
N LYS A 113 4.39 13.70 18.67
CA LYS A 113 4.03 12.57 19.53
C LYS A 113 3.81 11.29 18.73
N ILE A 114 3.14 11.38 17.58
CA ILE A 114 2.89 10.24 16.68
C ILE A 114 4.21 9.72 16.12
N ARG A 115 5.10 10.62 15.64
CA ARG A 115 6.42 10.24 15.10
C ARG A 115 7.27 9.55 16.16
N GLU A 116 7.29 10.10 17.38
CA GLU A 116 8.07 9.54 18.48
C GLU A 116 7.51 8.18 18.94
N LEU A 117 6.19 8.01 19.01
CA LEU A 117 5.57 6.71 19.31
C LEU A 117 5.90 5.67 18.23
N ALA A 118 5.81 6.03 16.94
CA ALA A 118 6.18 5.16 15.83
C ALA A 118 7.66 4.75 15.89
N LYS A 119 8.55 5.70 16.21
CA LYS A 119 10.00 5.44 16.39
C LYS A 119 10.27 4.49 17.55
N ARG A 120 9.67 4.73 18.72
CA ARG A 120 9.84 3.88 19.91
C ARG A 120 9.36 2.46 19.66
N LEU A 121 8.18 2.32 19.06
CA LEU A 121 7.61 1.02 18.72
C LEU A 121 8.48 0.26 17.71
N THR A 122 8.99 0.95 16.69
CA THR A 122 9.89 0.36 15.68
C THR A 122 11.21 -0.08 16.31
N SER A 123 11.82 0.78 17.13
CA SER A 123 13.07 0.47 17.83
C SER A 123 12.90 -0.73 18.76
N TRP A 124 11.84 -0.72 19.57
CA TRP A 124 11.47 -1.84 20.44
C TRP A 124 11.29 -3.15 19.66
N SER A 125 10.61 -3.10 18.50
CA SER A 125 10.38 -4.26 17.64
C SER A 125 11.69 -4.88 17.12
N ILE A 126 12.63 -4.02 16.70
CA ILE A 126 13.96 -4.42 16.23
C ILE A 126 14.78 -5.00 17.38
N ASP A 127 14.86 -4.30 18.51
CA ASP A 127 15.70 -4.66 19.66
C ASP A 127 15.26 -5.98 20.30
N THR A 128 13.94 -6.18 20.44
CA THR A 128 13.38 -7.39 21.04
C THR A 128 13.36 -8.58 20.07
N LYS A 129 13.65 -8.36 18.79
CA LYS A 129 13.45 -9.34 17.71
C LYS A 129 12.06 -10.00 17.79
N TYR A 130 11.04 -9.21 18.13
CA TYR A 130 9.70 -9.73 18.39
C TYR A 130 9.20 -10.52 17.18
N ARG A 131 8.79 -11.77 17.41
CA ARG A 131 8.22 -12.66 16.39
C ARG A 131 6.75 -12.85 16.67
N LEU A 132 5.89 -12.49 15.72
CA LEU A 132 4.48 -12.88 15.71
C LEU A 132 4.37 -14.38 15.46
N LYS A 133 4.63 -15.19 16.50
CA LYS A 133 4.54 -16.66 16.43
C LYS A 133 3.09 -17.15 16.32
N ASN A 134 2.12 -16.37 16.82
CA ASN A 134 0.74 -16.85 17.05
C ASN A 134 -0.39 -15.91 16.57
N GLN A 135 -0.23 -15.12 15.51
CA GLN A 135 -1.43 -14.52 14.89
C GLN A 135 -2.04 -15.48 13.89
N ILE A 136 -3.08 -16.17 14.37
CA ILE A 136 -4.10 -16.82 13.56
C ILE A 136 -4.87 -15.69 12.88
N SER A 137 -4.41 -15.22 11.72
CA SER A 137 -5.31 -14.49 10.83
C SER A 137 -6.38 -15.50 10.40
N GLY A 138 -7.63 -15.26 10.79
CA GLY A 138 -8.78 -16.17 10.68
C GLY A 138 -9.20 -16.62 9.27
N VAL A 139 -8.30 -16.59 8.29
CA VAL A 139 -8.46 -17.21 6.96
C VAL A 139 -7.15 -17.90 6.56
N SER A 140 -6.43 -18.55 7.49
CA SER A 140 -5.41 -19.53 7.10
C SER A 140 -6.10 -20.81 6.62
N ARG A 141 -6.58 -20.80 5.37
CA ARG A 141 -6.79 -22.05 4.60
C ARG A 141 -5.45 -22.81 4.41
N ASN A 142 -4.33 -22.16 4.76
CA ASN A 142 -2.98 -22.70 4.61
C ASN A 142 -2.62 -23.77 5.63
N THR A 143 -3.37 -24.01 6.71
CA THR A 143 -3.05 -25.11 7.62
C THR A 143 -3.23 -26.47 6.94
N ALA A 144 -4.25 -26.61 6.09
CA ALA A 144 -4.48 -27.81 5.29
C ALA A 144 -3.46 -27.95 4.14
N ALA A 145 -3.13 -26.83 3.46
CA ALA A 145 -2.10 -26.81 2.42
C ALA A 145 -0.72 -27.20 2.97
N ARG A 146 -0.37 -26.72 4.17
CA ARG A 146 0.90 -27.02 4.85
C ARG A 146 1.06 -28.50 5.23
N ILE A 147 -0.04 -29.17 5.61
CA ILE A 147 -0.04 -30.62 5.90
C ILE A 147 0.11 -31.44 4.60
N LYS A 148 -0.53 -30.98 3.51
CA LYS A 148 -0.48 -31.66 2.20
C LYS A 148 0.90 -31.53 1.55
N HIS A 149 1.50 -30.34 1.56
CA HIS A 149 2.86 -30.09 1.06
C HIS A 149 3.93 -30.92 1.78
N LYS A 150 3.81 -31.10 3.11
CA LYS A 150 4.76 -31.92 3.89
C LYS A 150 4.72 -33.41 3.47
N LYS A 151 3.53 -33.92 3.13
CA LYS A 151 3.35 -35.29 2.63
C LYS A 151 3.81 -35.44 1.17
N GLU A 152 3.57 -34.45 0.32
CA GLU A 152 3.90 -34.50 -1.11
C GLU A 152 5.40 -34.27 -1.39
N ALA A 153 6.06 -33.39 -0.62
CA ALA A 153 7.50 -33.19 -0.65
C ALA A 153 8.27 -34.44 -0.18
N ALA A 154 7.77 -35.13 0.86
CA ALA A 154 8.31 -36.42 1.30
C ALA A 154 8.13 -37.55 0.27
N ALA A 155 7.18 -37.39 -0.66
CA ALA A 155 6.89 -38.35 -1.72
C ALA A 155 7.57 -38.03 -3.07
N GLY A 156 8.49 -37.06 -3.10
CA GLY A 156 9.28 -36.73 -4.31
C GLY A 156 8.50 -36.10 -5.45
N LYS A 157 7.24 -35.66 -5.22
CA LYS A 157 6.41 -34.99 -6.24
C LYS A 157 6.50 -33.48 -6.07
N THR A 158 7.29 -32.81 -6.89
CA THR A 158 7.39 -31.35 -7.01
C THR A 158 7.20 -31.00 -8.48
N LYS A 159 6.47 -29.98 -8.95
CA LYS A 159 5.84 -28.75 -8.41
C LYS A 159 4.67 -28.41 -9.34
N LEU A 160 3.53 -27.93 -8.83
CA LEU A 160 2.53 -27.28 -9.70
C LEU A 160 3.03 -25.86 -10.02
N HIS A 161 3.84 -25.73 -11.07
CA HIS A 161 4.34 -24.45 -11.56
C HIS A 161 3.31 -23.81 -12.49
N TYR A 162 2.46 -22.91 -12.01
CA TYR A 162 1.72 -22.01 -12.91
C TYR A 162 2.39 -20.64 -13.06
N LEU A 163 3.24 -20.21 -12.11
CA LEU A 163 4.10 -19.03 -12.26
C LEU A 163 5.50 -19.35 -11.71
N PRO A 164 6.59 -18.95 -12.39
CA PRO A 164 7.98 -19.16 -11.92
C PRO A 164 8.27 -18.53 -10.55
N HIS A 165 7.40 -17.62 -10.09
CA HIS A 165 7.48 -16.92 -8.81
C HIS A 165 6.24 -17.07 -7.92
N SER A 166 5.21 -17.84 -8.31
CA SER A 166 4.13 -18.17 -7.37
C SER A 166 4.46 -19.49 -6.67
N SER A 167 5.19 -19.39 -5.57
CA SER A 167 4.99 -20.35 -4.51
C SER A 167 3.61 -20.03 -3.91
N GLU A 168 2.61 -20.91 -4.09
CA GLU A 168 1.43 -20.90 -3.22
C GLU A 168 1.85 -20.97 -1.73
N ASP A 169 3.08 -21.39 -1.47
CA ASP A 169 3.82 -21.19 -0.24
C ASP A 169 4.39 -19.76 -0.15
N TYR A 170 3.55 -18.73 0.02
CA TYR A 170 3.99 -17.44 0.57
C TYR A 170 4.32 -17.55 2.07
N SER A 171 4.97 -18.64 2.49
CA SER A 171 5.67 -18.67 3.75
C SER A 171 7.02 -18.03 3.50
N ALA A 172 7.15 -16.73 3.80
CA ALA A 172 8.47 -16.16 4.07
C ALA A 172 9.23 -17.14 4.96
N ALA A 173 10.50 -17.43 4.62
CA ALA A 173 11.33 -18.34 5.39
C ALA A 173 11.19 -18.02 6.89
N GLU A 174 10.98 -19.02 7.75
CA GLU A 174 10.61 -18.82 9.16
C GLU A 174 11.59 -17.91 9.94
N ASP A 175 12.81 -17.74 9.40
CA ASP A 175 13.87 -16.89 9.95
C ASP A 175 14.04 -15.51 9.25
N ALA A 176 13.29 -15.21 8.19
CA ALA A 176 13.47 -14.00 7.38
C ALA A 176 12.53 -12.83 7.72
N SER A 177 11.54 -13.01 8.61
CA SER A 177 10.54 -11.95 8.90
C SER A 177 10.72 -11.38 10.30
N PRO A 178 11.54 -10.33 10.48
CA PRO A 178 11.64 -9.64 11.76
C PRO A 178 10.45 -8.69 11.97
N GLY A 179 9.87 -8.75 13.18
CA GLY A 179 9.24 -7.59 13.81
C GLY A 179 7.82 -7.21 13.40
N ILE A 180 7.26 -6.29 14.19
CA ILE A 180 6.10 -5.47 13.86
C ILE A 180 6.50 -4.50 12.73
N TYR A 181 5.68 -4.43 11.68
CA TYR A 181 5.83 -3.43 10.62
C TYR A 181 5.01 -2.19 10.97
N VAL A 182 5.67 -1.04 11.03
CA VAL A 182 5.07 0.26 11.32
C VAL A 182 4.92 1.03 10.01
N CYS A 183 3.68 1.40 9.67
CA CYS A 183 3.36 2.09 8.44
C CYS A 183 2.68 3.44 8.75
N THR A 184 2.93 4.44 7.90
CA THR A 184 2.24 5.74 7.95
C THR A 184 1.08 5.75 6.96
N GLY A 185 -0.10 6.24 7.37
CA GLY A 185 -1.24 6.49 6.52
C GLY A 185 -1.42 7.98 6.25
N GLY A 186 -1.29 8.39 4.98
CA GLY A 186 -1.54 9.76 4.49
C GLY A 186 -0.67 10.12 3.27
N GLY A 187 -1.28 10.18 2.07
CA GLY A 187 -0.57 10.25 0.76
C GLY A 187 -0.62 8.89 0.04
N PRO A 188 -0.43 8.79 -1.30
CA PRO A 188 -0.79 7.60 -2.09
C PRO A 188 -0.07 6.38 -1.53
N GLY A 189 -0.75 5.63 -0.68
CA GLY A 189 -0.15 4.59 0.13
C GLY A 189 0.28 3.45 -0.76
N PHE A 190 1.47 2.88 -0.54
CA PHE A 190 1.98 1.64 -1.14
C PHE A 190 1.46 1.32 -2.56
N MET A 191 1.38 2.32 -3.43
CA MET A 191 1.26 2.09 -4.88
C MET A 191 2.65 1.85 -5.44
#